data_AF-A0A0C3QNM2-F1
#
_entry.id   AF-A0A0C3QNM2-F1
#
_cell.length_a   1.000
_cell.length_b   1.000
_cell.length_c   1.000
_cell.angle_alpha   90.00
_cell.angle_beta   90.00
_cell.angle_gamma   90.00
#
_symmetry.space_group_name_H-M   'P 1'
#
loop_
_entity.id
_entity.type
_entity.pdbx_description
1 polymer ?
#
loop_
_entity_poly.entity_id
_entity_poly.type
_entity_poly.pdbx_seq_one_letter_code
_entity_poly.pdbx_strand_id
1 'polypeptide(L)'
;WIRDASASEKVLWIRGMAGRGKSTIASTIAHQWKYQTASAIFHFRRGQNEMDKKLVCALARQLGSCALVPEVKESILQSVGENQDIGQARLQDQFQALFVRSLGRLRNTSLPILLVVDALDEC
;
A
#
# COMPACT_ATOMS: atom_id res chain seq x y z
N TRP A 1 -5.04 -3.09 -15.78
CA TRP A 1 -5.61 -2.91 -14.43
C TRP A 1 -5.25 -1.54 -13.82
N ILE A 2 -3.97 -1.17 -13.63
CA ILE A 2 -3.59 0.11 -12.98
C ILE A 2 -4.14 1.34 -13.73
N ARG A 3 -3.96 1.38 -15.07
CA ARG A 3 -4.41 2.51 -15.92
C ARG A 3 -5.84 2.38 -16.42
N ASP A 4 -6.46 1.22 -16.24
CA ASP A 4 -7.76 0.93 -16.82
C ASP A 4 -8.85 1.37 -15.87
N ALA A 5 -9.36 2.60 -16.02
CA ALA A 5 -10.41 3.16 -15.16
C ALA A 5 -11.70 2.31 -15.13
N SER A 6 -11.97 1.52 -16.17
CA SER A 6 -13.19 0.73 -16.32
C SER A 6 -13.13 -0.66 -15.67
N ALA A 7 -11.93 -1.12 -15.28
CA ALA A 7 -11.77 -2.42 -14.64
C ALA A 7 -12.50 -2.46 -13.28
N SER A 8 -13.40 -3.43 -13.11
CA SER A 8 -14.09 -3.70 -11.84
C SER A 8 -13.15 -4.21 -10.75
N GLU A 9 -12.07 -4.89 -11.13
CA GLU A 9 -11.05 -5.39 -10.22
C GLU A 9 -9.71 -4.69 -10.44
N LYS A 10 -9.14 -4.15 -9.36
CA LYS A 10 -7.85 -3.46 -9.33
C LYS A 10 -6.80 -4.28 -8.59
N VAL A 11 -6.81 -5.58 -8.80
CA VAL A 11 -5.87 -6.50 -8.14
C VAL A 11 -5.14 -7.30 -9.21
N LEU A 12 -3.80 -7.26 -9.16
CA LEU A 12 -2.95 -8.18 -9.89
C LEU A 12 -2.30 -9.13 -8.90
N TRP A 13 -2.47 -10.42 -9.17
CA TRP A 13 -2.02 -11.46 -8.29
C TRP A 13 -1.06 -12.41 -9.01
N ILE A 14 0.20 -12.44 -8.56
CA ILE A 14 1.29 -13.19 -9.19
C ILE A 14 1.64 -14.40 -8.33
N ARG A 15 1.34 -15.62 -8.80
CA ARG A 15 1.75 -16.88 -8.15
C ARG A 15 2.74 -17.64 -9.04
N GLY A 16 3.61 -18.42 -8.40
CA GLY A 16 4.55 -19.28 -9.09
C GLY A 16 5.63 -19.81 -8.16
N MET A 17 6.44 -20.74 -8.65
CA MET A 17 7.51 -21.37 -7.86
C MET A 17 8.52 -20.36 -7.33
N ALA A 18 9.17 -20.68 -6.20
CA ALA A 18 10.31 -19.92 -5.69
C ALA A 18 11.42 -19.83 -6.75
N GLY A 19 12.18 -18.73 -6.75
CA GLY A 19 13.28 -18.52 -7.69
C GLY A 19 12.89 -18.13 -9.13
N ARG A 20 11.60 -17.91 -9.43
CA ARG A 20 11.12 -17.51 -10.77
C ARG A 20 10.99 -15.98 -10.97
N GLY A 21 11.63 -15.17 -10.11
CA GLY A 21 11.67 -13.72 -10.28
C GLY A 21 10.37 -12.96 -9.94
N LYS A 22 9.43 -13.55 -9.19
CA LYS A 22 8.18 -12.87 -8.78
C LYS A 22 8.45 -11.56 -8.02
N SER A 23 9.35 -11.61 -7.04
CA SER A 23 9.80 -10.45 -6.27
C SER A 23 10.49 -9.39 -7.14
N THR A 24 11.18 -9.84 -8.19
CA THR A 24 11.76 -8.95 -9.20
C THR A 24 10.64 -8.21 -9.93
N ILE A 25 9.61 -8.92 -10.41
CA ILE A 25 8.45 -8.29 -11.08
C ILE A 25 7.76 -7.29 -10.14
N ALA A 26 7.47 -7.66 -8.89
CA ALA A 26 6.84 -6.77 -7.92
C ALA A 26 7.68 -5.50 -7.68
N SER A 27 8.98 -5.65 -7.51
CA SER A 27 9.92 -4.54 -7.29
C SER A 27 10.06 -3.66 -8.53
N THR A 28 10.09 -4.26 -9.73
CA THR A 28 10.14 -3.53 -11.00
C THR A 28 8.87 -2.69 -11.20
N ILE A 29 7.69 -3.25 -10.90
CA ILE A 29 6.43 -2.52 -10.96
C ILE A 29 6.47 -1.33 -9.99
N ALA A 30 6.79 -1.55 -8.71
CA ALA A 30 6.87 -0.45 -7.74
C ALA A 30 7.89 0.63 -8.16
N HIS A 31 9.05 0.23 -8.66
CA HIS A 31 10.09 1.15 -9.11
C HIS A 31 9.64 2.00 -10.31
N GLN A 32 8.98 1.39 -11.30
CA GLN A 32 8.49 2.08 -12.48
C GLN A 32 7.45 3.15 -12.14
N TRP A 33 6.63 2.90 -11.11
CA TRP A 33 5.52 3.76 -10.72
C TRP A 33 5.85 4.77 -9.62
N LYS A 34 7.01 4.65 -8.97
CA LYS A 34 7.47 5.49 -7.85
C LYS A 34 7.37 7.01 -8.12
N TYR A 35 7.56 7.43 -9.37
CA TYR A 35 7.53 8.83 -9.79
C TYR A 35 6.31 9.18 -10.65
N GLN A 36 5.38 8.25 -10.84
CA GLN A 36 4.18 8.45 -11.65
C GLN A 36 2.91 8.58 -10.78
N THR A 37 2.96 8.08 -9.54
CA THR A 37 1.82 8.11 -8.63
C THR A 37 2.24 7.89 -7.17
N ALA A 38 1.29 8.01 -6.24
CA ALA A 38 1.45 7.54 -4.87
C ALA A 38 1.52 6.01 -4.85
N SER A 39 2.74 5.48 -4.70
CA SER A 39 2.99 4.04 -4.61
C SER A 39 3.69 3.66 -3.32
N ALA A 40 3.34 2.51 -2.75
CA ALA A 40 4.03 1.92 -1.62
C ALA A 40 4.30 0.44 -1.86
N ILE A 41 5.42 -0.05 -1.35
CA ILE A 41 5.80 -1.46 -1.44
C ILE A 41 6.18 -2.01 -0.07
N PHE A 42 5.75 -3.24 0.19
CA PHE A 42 6.15 -3.99 1.37
C PHE A 42 6.60 -5.40 0.97
N HIS A 43 7.78 -5.78 1.44
CA HIS A 43 8.35 -7.12 1.27
C HIS A 43 8.33 -7.84 2.60
N PHE A 44 7.56 -8.93 2.66
CA PHE A 44 7.70 -9.88 3.75
C PHE A 44 9.07 -10.55 3.67
N ARG A 45 9.60 -10.91 4.84
CA ARG A 45 10.89 -11.58 4.99
C ARG A 45 10.76 -12.63 6.06
N ARG A 46 11.17 -13.85 5.74
CA ARG A 46 11.17 -14.97 6.68
C ARG A 46 11.87 -14.61 8.00
N GLY A 47 11.23 -14.95 9.12
CA GLY A 47 11.77 -14.74 10.47
C GLY A 47 11.58 -13.33 11.03
N GLN A 48 10.76 -12.50 10.38
CA GLN A 48 10.40 -11.15 10.83
C GLN A 48 8.89 -11.04 11.11
N ASN A 49 8.33 -12.01 11.84
CA ASN A 49 6.89 -12.16 12.11
C ASN A 49 6.25 -10.99 12.88
N GLU A 50 7.02 -10.11 13.52
CA GLU A 50 6.48 -8.88 14.11
C GLU A 50 6.14 -7.79 13.08
N MET A 51 6.52 -7.97 11.81
CA MET A 51 6.27 -6.98 10.77
C MET A 51 4.86 -6.99 10.20
N ASP A 52 4.06 -8.04 10.41
CA ASP A 52 2.68 -8.12 9.90
C ASP A 52 1.84 -6.96 10.45
N LYS A 53 2.02 -6.69 11.75
CA LYS A 53 1.39 -5.56 12.45
C LYS A 53 1.88 -4.20 11.97
N LYS A 54 2.99 -4.15 11.22
CA LYS A 54 3.59 -2.93 10.67
C LYS A 54 3.30 -2.77 9.18
N LEU A 55 2.75 -3.77 8.48
CA LEU A 55 2.46 -3.73 7.04
C LEU A 55 1.69 -2.46 6.66
N VAL A 56 0.53 -2.25 7.29
CA VAL A 56 -0.37 -1.14 6.93
C VAL A 56 0.27 0.20 7.28
N CYS A 57 0.84 0.35 8.47
CA CYS A 57 1.52 1.59 8.86
C CYS A 57 2.74 1.89 7.98
N ALA A 58 3.51 0.88 7.57
CA ALA A 58 4.66 1.04 6.69
C ALA A 58 4.23 1.49 5.29
N LEU A 59 3.16 0.89 4.74
CA LEU A 59 2.58 1.30 3.47
C LEU A 59 1.98 2.71 3.54
N ALA A 60 1.21 3.02 4.59
CA ALA A 60 0.62 4.33 4.80
C ALA A 60 1.67 5.44 4.94
N ARG A 61 2.78 5.17 5.66
CA ARG A 61 3.91 6.09 5.77
C ARG A 61 4.56 6.35 4.41
N GLN A 62 4.75 5.33 3.60
CA GLN A 62 5.30 5.48 2.24
C GLN A 62 4.37 6.31 1.35
N LEU A 63 3.06 6.03 1.36
CA LEU A 63 2.08 6.81 0.62
C LEU A 63 2.05 8.28 1.06
N GLY A 64 2.00 8.53 2.38
CA GLY A 64 1.99 9.89 2.93
C GLY A 64 3.31 10.66 2.74
N SER A 65 4.38 9.99 2.33
CA SER A 65 5.65 10.63 1.97
C SER A 65 5.74 11.00 0.48
N CYS A 66 4.76 10.59 -0.33
CA CYS A 66 4.74 10.91 -1.76
C CYS A 66 4.30 12.36 -2.00
N ALA A 67 5.15 13.14 -2.68
CA ALA A 67 4.84 14.54 -3.02
C ALA A 67 3.92 14.69 -4.24
N LEU A 68 3.69 13.62 -5.01
CA LEU A 68 2.90 13.68 -6.25
C LEU A 68 1.40 13.79 -6.03
N VAL A 69 0.92 13.33 -4.86
CA VAL A 69 -0.51 13.32 -4.51
C VAL A 69 -0.67 13.83 -3.08
N PRO A 70 -0.53 15.15 -2.85
CA PRO A 70 -0.61 15.75 -1.51
C PRO A 70 -1.90 15.39 -0.76
N GLU A 71 -3.00 15.20 -1.48
CA GLU A 71 -4.30 14.84 -0.92
C GLU A 71 -4.26 13.49 -0.19
N VAL A 72 -3.45 12.54 -0.68
CA VAL A 72 -3.24 11.24 -0.03
C VAL A 72 -2.54 11.44 1.31
N LYS A 73 -1.50 12.27 1.35
CA LYS A 73 -0.80 12.61 2.60
C LYS A 73 -1.73 13.25 3.60
N GLU A 74 -2.48 14.28 3.19
CA GLU A 74 -3.40 15.00 4.06
C GLU A 74 -4.48 14.07 4.65
N SER A 75 -5.08 13.21 3.81
CA SER A 75 -6.12 12.28 4.29
C SER A 75 -5.59 11.20 5.24
N ILE A 76 -4.37 10.68 4.99
CA ILE A 76 -3.72 9.75 5.92
C ILE A 76 -3.41 10.45 7.25
N LEU A 77 -2.84 11.66 7.22
CA LEU A 77 -2.54 12.43 8.44
C LEU A 77 -3.81 12.78 9.22
N GLN A 78 -4.89 13.13 8.55
CA GLN A 78 -6.18 13.36 9.20
C GLN A 78 -6.67 12.09 9.91
N SER A 79 -6.53 10.93 9.28
CA SER A 79 -6.95 9.64 9.87
C SER A 79 -6.07 9.26 11.08
N VAL A 80 -4.78 9.58 11.06
CA VAL A 80 -3.88 9.44 12.22
C VAL A 80 -4.25 10.42 13.32
N GLY A 81 -4.61 11.67 12.99
CA GLY A 81 -5.06 12.66 13.96
C GLY A 81 -6.36 12.27 14.68
N GLU A 82 -7.27 11.59 13.97
CA GLU A 82 -8.52 11.05 14.53
C GLU A 82 -8.29 9.83 15.44
N ASN A 83 -7.17 9.10 15.28
CA ASN A 83 -6.83 7.94 16.09
C ASN A 83 -5.31 7.87 16.32
N GLN A 84 -4.84 8.51 17.39
CA GLN A 84 -3.42 8.64 17.70
C GLN A 84 -2.72 7.29 17.96
N ASP A 85 -3.47 6.29 18.44
CA ASP A 85 -2.96 4.94 18.74
C ASP A 85 -3.14 3.95 17.58
N ILE A 86 -3.49 4.43 16.37
CA ILE A 86 -3.76 3.56 15.22
C ILE A 86 -2.59 2.61 14.91
N GLY A 87 -1.35 3.02 15.18
CA GLY A 87 -0.17 2.17 14.99
C GLY A 87 -0.13 0.91 15.86
N GLN A 88 -0.87 0.87 16.97
CA GLN A 88 -0.99 -0.28 17.88
C GLN A 88 -2.31 -1.03 17.70
N ALA A 89 -3.23 -0.52 16.87
CA ALA A 89 -4.50 -1.16 16.60
C ALA A 89 -4.31 -2.49 15.83
N ARG A 90 -5.38 -3.31 15.76
CA ARG A 90 -5.35 -4.54 14.99
C ARG A 90 -5.14 -4.22 13.51
N LEU A 91 -4.54 -5.15 12.76
CA LEU A 91 -4.25 -4.95 11.34
C LEU A 91 -5.49 -4.55 10.52
N GLN A 92 -6.64 -5.14 10.83
CA GLN A 92 -7.91 -4.79 10.18
C GLN A 92 -8.34 -3.35 10.48
N ASP A 93 -8.20 -2.91 11.73
CA ASP A 93 -8.54 -1.55 12.14
C ASP A 93 -7.59 -0.53 11.51
N GLN A 94 -6.30 -0.85 11.45
CA GLN A 94 -5.30 -0.08 10.71
C GLN A 94 -5.69 0.06 9.24
N PHE A 95 -6.01 -1.06 8.57
CA PHE A 95 -6.37 -1.07 7.16
C PHE A 95 -7.63 -0.23 6.90
N GLN A 96 -8.64 -0.39 7.76
CA GLN A 96 -9.89 0.33 7.65
C GLN A 96 -9.71 1.84 7.82
N ALA A 97 -8.94 2.27 8.83
CA ALA A 97 -8.71 3.69 9.08
C ALA A 97 -7.77 4.32 8.06
N LEU A 98 -6.61 3.69 7.81
CA LEU A 98 -5.51 4.27 7.04
C LEU A 98 -5.61 4.08 5.53
N PHE A 99 -6.47 3.17 5.03
CA PHE A 99 -6.72 3.02 3.60
C PHE A 99 -8.19 3.18 3.23
N VAL A 100 -9.09 2.38 3.80
CA VAL A 100 -10.50 2.39 3.35
C VAL A 100 -11.16 3.74 3.61
N ARG A 101 -11.07 4.23 4.85
CA ARG A 101 -11.66 5.51 5.24
C ARG A 101 -10.87 6.69 4.69
N SER A 102 -9.54 6.70 4.83
CA SER A 102 -8.70 7.81 4.35
C SER A 102 -8.81 7.97 2.83
N LEU A 103 -8.59 6.92 2.04
CA LEU A 103 -8.58 7.02 0.59
C LEU A 103 -10.01 7.13 0.04
N GLY A 104 -11.01 6.57 0.73
CA GLY A 104 -12.42 6.74 0.39
C GLY A 104 -12.94 8.18 0.51
N ARG A 105 -12.27 9.05 1.29
CA ARG A 105 -12.57 10.49 1.34
C ARG A 105 -12.11 11.21 0.06
N LEU A 106 -11.15 10.63 -0.67
CA LEU A 106 -10.60 11.21 -1.88
C LEU A 106 -11.55 10.93 -3.04
N ARG A 107 -12.52 11.83 -3.25
CA ARG A 107 -13.56 11.62 -4.26
C ARG A 107 -13.04 11.64 -5.70
N ASN A 108 -11.89 12.27 -5.97
CA ASN A 108 -11.29 12.40 -7.31
C ASN A 108 -9.76 12.56 -7.23
N THR A 109 -9.00 11.51 -6.89
CA THR A 109 -7.56 11.54 -7.11
C THR A 109 -7.26 11.54 -8.61
N SER A 110 -6.44 12.49 -9.07
CA SER A 110 -5.99 12.57 -10.47
C SER A 110 -5.09 11.39 -10.89
N LEU A 111 -4.47 10.72 -9.92
CA LEU A 111 -3.51 9.64 -10.14
C LEU A 111 -3.91 8.37 -9.34
N PRO A 112 -3.63 7.16 -9.87
CA PRO A 112 -4.03 5.90 -9.24
C PRO A 112 -3.09 5.51 -8.09
N ILE A 113 -3.61 5.18 -6.91
CA ILE A 113 -2.76 4.74 -5.79
C ILE A 113 -2.35 3.27 -6.00
N LEU A 114 -1.05 2.96 -5.84
CA LEU A 114 -0.51 1.62 -6.04
C LEU A 114 0.04 1.04 -4.73
N LEU A 115 -0.51 -0.09 -4.31
CA LEU A 115 0.02 -0.89 -3.20
C LEU A 115 0.62 -2.18 -3.74
N VAL A 116 1.87 -2.46 -3.39
CA VAL A 116 2.56 -3.70 -3.74
C VAL A 116 2.91 -4.45 -2.46
N VAL A 117 2.50 -5.71 -2.39
CA VAL A 117 2.83 -6.62 -1.30
C VAL A 117 3.50 -7.84 -1.92
N ASP A 118 4.72 -8.14 -1.48
CA ASP A 118 5.52 -9.25 -1.99
C ASP A 118 5.88 -10.24 -0.90
N ALA A 119 6.10 -11.51 -1.30
CA ALA A 119 6.48 -12.62 -0.44
C ALA A 119 5.50 -12.89 0.72
N LEU A 120 4.19 -12.69 0.50
CA LEU A 120 3.14 -12.90 1.52
C LEU A 120 3.17 -14.31 2.15
N ASP A 121 3.73 -15.30 1.46
CA ASP A 121 3.96 -16.67 1.94
C ASP A 121 5.09 -16.80 2.98
N GLU A 122 5.88 -15.76 3.20
CA GLU A 122 6.94 -15.70 4.22
C GLU A 122 6.51 -15.03 5.55
N CYS A 123 5.20 -14.77 5.70
CA CYS A 123 4.53 -14.30 6.91
C CYS A 123 4.50 -15.38 8.02
#